data_AF-A0A5P2C0G2-F1
#
_entry.id   AF-A0A5P2C0G2-F1
#
_cell.length_a   1.000
_cell.length_b   1.000
_cell.length_c   1.000
_cell.angle_alpha   90.00
_cell.angle_beta   90.00
_cell.angle_gamma   90.00
#
_symmetry.space_group_name_H-M   'P 1'
#
loop_
_entity.id
_entity.type
_entity.pdbx_description
1 polymer ?
#
loop_
_entity_poly.entity_id
_entity_poly.type
_entity_poly.pdbx_seq_one_letter_code
_entity_poly.pdbx_strand_id
1 'polypeptide(L)'
;MHKRLPRLALPLLTVLVLGTTGCGGSDTNASDTPRTSSPSAHPTPAAPQGRGLKGPAAEFFLKTLRKNYPDLDHIDDDALVAEGDALCTIRGAALGEQFKESTRRLGTTKVQTSRIMGAAHALCRDKDDQLFDR
;
A
#
# COMPACT_ATOMS: atom_id res chain seq x y z
N MET A 1 -3.55 -15.74 50.56
CA MET A 1 -2.47 -14.75 50.38
C MET A 1 -2.88 -13.76 49.31
N HIS A 2 -3.26 -12.55 49.69
CA HIS A 2 -3.77 -11.51 48.77
C HIS A 2 -2.62 -10.60 48.33
N LYS A 3 -2.27 -10.61 47.05
CA LYS A 3 -1.34 -9.63 46.46
C LYS A 3 -2.12 -8.61 45.66
N ARG A 4 -2.15 -7.37 46.18
CA ARG A 4 -2.68 -6.17 45.52
C ARG A 4 -1.63 -5.64 44.55
N LEU A 5 -2.04 -5.29 43.34
CA LEU A 5 -1.21 -4.56 42.36
C LEU A 5 -1.77 -3.13 42.15
N PRO A 6 -0.90 -2.17 41.78
CA PRO A 6 -1.07 -0.75 42.06
C PRO A 6 -1.95 -0.05 41.02
N ARG A 7 -2.67 0.98 41.48
CA ARG A 7 -3.52 1.85 40.66
C ARG A 7 -2.65 2.77 39.79
N LEU A 8 -2.83 2.69 38.47
CA LEU A 8 -2.39 3.70 37.51
C LEU A 8 -3.16 5.01 37.76
N ALA A 9 -2.44 6.04 38.19
CA ALA A 9 -2.93 7.41 38.20
C ALA A 9 -2.58 8.05 36.85
N LEU A 10 -3.61 8.30 36.04
CA LEU A 10 -3.53 9.02 34.77
C LEU A 10 -4.10 10.42 34.99
N PRO A 11 -3.33 11.52 34.92
CA PRO A 11 -3.92 12.85 34.85
C PRO A 11 -4.15 13.27 33.39
N LEU A 12 -5.39 13.63 33.09
CA LEU A 12 -5.82 14.47 31.97
C LEU A 12 -5.11 15.83 32.00
N LEU A 13 -4.81 16.44 30.82
CA LEU A 13 -5.42 17.72 30.39
C LEU A 13 -4.89 18.23 29.03
N THR A 14 -5.83 18.85 28.33
CA THR A 14 -5.94 19.40 26.96
C THR A 14 -5.15 20.68 26.68
N VAL A 15 -4.76 20.92 25.42
CA VAL A 15 -4.81 22.27 24.78
C VAL A 15 -5.11 22.17 23.28
N LEU A 16 -6.23 22.77 22.87
CA LEU A 16 -6.62 23.16 21.50
C LEU A 16 -5.83 24.41 21.08
N VAL A 17 -5.32 24.46 19.84
CA VAL A 17 -5.07 25.74 19.15
C VAL A 17 -5.50 25.62 17.67
N LEU A 18 -6.48 26.45 17.33
CA LEU A 18 -6.98 26.77 15.98
C LEU A 18 -5.88 27.44 15.15
N GLY A 19 -5.72 27.02 13.89
CA GLY A 19 -4.98 27.75 12.86
C GLY A 19 -5.92 28.15 11.72
N THR A 20 -6.35 29.42 11.72
CA THR A 20 -6.99 30.10 10.57
C THR A 20 -5.95 30.91 9.80
N THR A 21 -6.28 31.28 8.56
CA THR A 21 -5.67 32.30 7.66
C THR A 21 -4.99 31.69 6.42
N GLY A 22 -5.23 32.14 5.18
CA GLY A 22 -6.11 33.20 4.69
C GLY A 22 -6.39 32.98 3.19
N CYS A 23 -7.61 33.33 2.78
CA CYS A 23 -8.00 33.41 1.37
C CYS A 23 -7.87 34.88 0.97
N GLY A 24 -6.81 35.23 0.24
CA GLY A 24 -6.60 36.54 -0.34
C GLY A 24 -7.01 36.52 -1.81
N GLY A 25 -8.05 37.29 -2.14
CA GLY A 25 -8.59 37.38 -3.50
C GLY A 25 -7.80 38.32 -4.42
N SER A 26 -8.08 38.22 -5.71
CA SER A 26 -8.24 39.35 -6.64
C SER A 26 -8.63 38.81 -8.01
N ASP A 27 -9.85 39.09 -8.43
CA ASP A 27 -10.34 38.97 -9.81
C ASP A 27 -9.69 40.03 -10.70
N THR A 28 -9.28 39.68 -11.93
CA THR A 28 -9.63 40.50 -13.13
C THR A 28 -9.39 39.75 -14.46
N ASN A 29 -10.50 39.72 -15.20
CA ASN A 29 -10.81 39.33 -16.57
C ASN A 29 -9.83 39.78 -17.69
N ALA A 30 -9.54 38.91 -18.68
CA ALA A 30 -9.59 39.22 -20.12
C ALA A 30 -9.19 38.03 -21.04
N SER A 31 -10.15 37.62 -21.88
CA SER A 31 -10.07 37.15 -23.28
C SER A 31 -9.21 35.94 -23.74
N ASP A 32 -9.95 34.99 -24.33
CA ASP A 32 -9.68 34.24 -25.57
C ASP A 32 -8.47 33.29 -25.68
N THR A 33 -8.75 31.99 -25.54
CA THR A 33 -8.58 30.97 -26.62
C THR A 33 -9.02 29.58 -26.12
N PRO A 34 -9.75 28.77 -26.91
CA PRO A 34 -9.93 27.36 -26.57
C PRO A 34 -8.66 26.62 -26.96
N ARG A 35 -7.84 26.23 -25.98
CA ARG A 35 -6.77 25.25 -26.18
C ARG A 35 -7.07 24.03 -25.35
N THR A 36 -7.47 23.00 -26.08
CA THR A 36 -7.25 21.57 -25.83
C THR A 36 -6.76 21.24 -24.43
N SER A 37 -7.60 20.55 -23.67
CA SER A 37 -7.25 19.86 -22.44
C SER A 37 -6.03 18.97 -22.67
N SER A 38 -4.84 19.48 -22.38
CA SER A 38 -3.69 18.62 -22.08
C SER A 38 -4.05 17.86 -20.81
N PRO A 39 -4.06 16.51 -20.79
CA PRO A 39 -4.07 15.81 -19.52
C PRO A 39 -2.82 16.29 -18.79
N SER A 40 -3.03 16.94 -17.64
CA SER A 40 -1.98 17.18 -16.66
C SER A 40 -1.42 15.80 -16.34
N ALA A 41 -0.31 15.47 -16.97
CA ALA A 41 0.49 14.32 -16.62
C ALA A 41 0.95 14.60 -15.20
N HIS A 42 0.19 14.09 -14.23
CA HIS A 42 0.75 13.81 -12.92
C HIS A 42 2.05 13.05 -13.21
N PRO A 43 3.22 13.53 -12.75
CA PRO A 43 4.38 12.66 -12.73
C PRO A 43 3.99 11.53 -11.78
N THR A 44 3.53 10.41 -12.36
CA THR A 44 3.48 9.14 -11.67
C THR A 44 4.89 8.99 -11.11
N PRO A 45 5.09 9.00 -9.79
CA PRO A 45 6.42 8.78 -9.26
C PRO A 45 6.88 7.47 -9.86
N ALA A 46 7.96 7.51 -10.65
CA ALA A 46 8.50 6.33 -11.29
C ALA A 46 8.66 5.30 -10.18
N ALA A 47 7.94 4.18 -10.29
CA ALA A 47 8.02 3.11 -9.32
C ALA A 47 9.51 2.81 -9.13
N PRO A 48 10.02 2.84 -7.89
CA PRO A 48 11.45 2.69 -7.64
C PRO A 48 11.93 1.41 -8.32
N GLN A 49 12.77 1.57 -9.35
CA GLN A 49 13.36 0.49 -10.12
C GLN A 49 14.12 -0.41 -9.12
N GLY A 50 13.58 -1.58 -8.81
CA GLY A 50 14.20 -2.55 -7.89
C GLY A 50 13.36 -2.98 -6.69
N ARG A 51 12.16 -2.45 -6.49
CA ARG A 51 11.22 -2.93 -5.45
C ARG A 51 9.95 -3.51 -6.04
N GLY A 52 10.08 -4.28 -7.09
CA GLY A 52 8.94 -4.88 -7.77
C GLY A 52 8.99 -6.39 -7.75
N LEU A 53 7.83 -7.01 -7.69
CA LEU A 53 7.67 -8.45 -7.78
C LEU A 53 7.74 -8.83 -9.27
N LYS A 54 8.96 -9.02 -9.79
CA LYS A 54 9.22 -9.28 -11.22
C LYS A 54 10.09 -10.51 -11.45
N GLY A 55 9.98 -11.09 -12.64
CA GLY A 55 10.80 -12.24 -13.06
C GLY A 55 10.67 -13.44 -12.10
N PRO A 56 11.79 -14.07 -11.69
CA PRO A 56 11.77 -15.23 -10.79
C PRO A 56 11.06 -15.00 -9.45
N ALA A 57 11.05 -13.75 -8.94
CA ALA A 57 10.33 -13.42 -7.71
C ALA A 57 8.81 -13.50 -7.90
N ALA A 58 8.30 -13.10 -9.08
CA ALA A 58 6.88 -13.22 -9.41
C ALA A 58 6.45 -14.68 -9.57
N GLU A 59 7.28 -15.49 -10.23
CA GLU A 59 7.02 -16.93 -10.35
C GLU A 59 7.02 -17.62 -8.99
N PHE A 60 7.99 -17.31 -8.13
CA PHE A 60 8.07 -17.89 -6.80
C PHE A 60 6.90 -17.45 -5.91
N PHE A 61 6.48 -16.20 -6.02
CA PHE A 61 5.29 -15.68 -5.35
C PHE A 61 4.03 -16.45 -5.76
N LEU A 62 3.77 -16.56 -7.06
CA LEU A 62 2.61 -17.30 -7.58
C LEU A 62 2.65 -18.77 -7.14
N LYS A 63 3.80 -19.42 -7.30
CA LYS A 63 4.00 -20.80 -6.85
C LYS A 63 3.74 -20.96 -5.36
N THR A 64 4.16 -20.00 -4.54
CA THR A 64 3.92 -19.99 -3.10
C THR A 64 2.44 -19.84 -2.79
N LEU A 65 1.74 -18.94 -3.48
CA LEU A 65 0.31 -18.74 -3.29
C LEU A 65 -0.50 -19.99 -3.69
N ARG A 66 -0.30 -20.48 -4.91
CA ARG A 66 -1.00 -21.66 -5.44
C ARG A 66 -0.77 -22.91 -4.60
N LYS A 67 0.45 -23.08 -4.08
CA LYS A 67 0.79 -24.25 -3.26
C LYS A 67 0.20 -24.21 -1.85
N ASN A 68 0.20 -23.04 -1.21
CA ASN A 68 -0.14 -22.92 0.22
C ASN A 68 -1.56 -22.41 0.47
N TYR A 69 -2.17 -21.74 -0.51
CA TYR A 69 -3.47 -21.06 -0.38
C TYR A 69 -4.35 -21.39 -1.59
N PRO A 70 -4.84 -22.63 -1.71
CA PRO A 70 -5.71 -23.06 -2.83
C PRO A 70 -7.03 -22.28 -2.88
N ASP A 71 -7.40 -21.63 -1.77
CA ASP A 71 -8.56 -20.74 -1.72
C ASP A 71 -8.39 -19.46 -2.56
N LEU A 72 -7.20 -19.17 -3.08
CA LEU A 72 -6.92 -18.08 -4.01
C LEU A 72 -7.00 -18.48 -5.50
N ASP A 73 -7.33 -19.74 -5.82
CA ASP A 73 -7.38 -20.29 -7.20
C ASP A 73 -8.39 -19.64 -8.13
N HIS A 74 -9.35 -18.91 -7.58
CA HIS A 74 -10.32 -18.13 -8.34
C HIS A 74 -9.81 -16.74 -8.78
N ILE A 75 -8.65 -16.31 -8.31
CA ILE A 75 -8.04 -15.00 -8.64
C ILE A 75 -7.00 -15.21 -9.72
N ASP A 76 -6.98 -14.39 -10.75
CA ASP A 76 -6.00 -14.50 -11.83
C ASP A 76 -4.56 -14.25 -11.35
N ASP A 77 -3.60 -14.96 -11.94
CA ASP A 77 -2.17 -14.82 -11.63
C ASP A 77 -1.68 -13.38 -11.85
N ASP A 78 -2.10 -12.74 -12.95
CA ASP A 78 -1.73 -11.35 -13.25
C ASP A 78 -2.23 -10.37 -12.18
N ALA A 79 -3.44 -10.59 -11.66
CA ALA A 79 -4.01 -9.78 -10.59
C ALA A 79 -3.24 -9.96 -9.27
N LEU A 80 -2.85 -11.20 -8.96
CA LEU A 80 -2.03 -11.50 -7.79
C LEU A 80 -0.65 -10.84 -7.89
N VAL A 81 0.02 -10.94 -9.04
CA VAL A 81 1.34 -10.33 -9.25
C VAL A 81 1.26 -8.82 -9.20
N ALA A 82 0.28 -8.19 -9.84
CA ALA A 82 0.09 -6.75 -9.80
C ALA A 82 -0.13 -6.23 -8.37
N GLU A 83 -0.91 -6.96 -7.58
CA GLU A 83 -1.15 -6.60 -6.18
C GLU A 83 0.10 -6.81 -5.31
N GLY A 84 0.81 -7.92 -5.50
CA GLY A 84 2.08 -8.20 -4.84
C GLY A 84 3.18 -7.19 -5.17
N ASP A 85 3.24 -6.72 -6.42
CA ASP A 85 4.15 -5.67 -6.88
C ASP A 85 3.81 -4.31 -6.23
N ALA A 86 2.53 -3.95 -6.20
CA ALA A 86 2.07 -2.73 -5.54
C ALA A 86 2.45 -2.72 -4.05
N LEU A 87 2.31 -3.87 -3.38
CA LEU A 87 2.68 -4.08 -1.99
C LEU A 87 4.17 -3.84 -1.70
N CYS A 88 5.04 -4.15 -2.66
CA CYS A 88 6.48 -3.92 -2.49
C CYS A 88 6.85 -2.43 -2.38
N THR A 89 5.96 -1.54 -2.84
CA THR A 89 6.19 -0.09 -2.82
C THR A 89 5.65 0.61 -1.58
N ILE A 90 4.78 -0.05 -0.80
CA ILE A 90 4.04 0.55 0.31
C ILE A 90 4.72 0.27 1.66
N ARG A 91 4.79 1.28 2.53
CA ARG A 91 5.41 1.19 3.85
C ARG A 91 4.61 1.94 4.92
N GLY A 92 4.79 1.52 6.17
CA GLY A 92 4.29 2.23 7.34
C GLY A 92 2.76 2.35 7.38
N ALA A 93 2.25 3.52 7.75
CA ALA A 93 0.82 3.75 7.99
C ALA A 93 -0.07 3.48 6.76
N ALA A 94 0.49 3.51 5.54
CA ALA A 94 -0.26 3.27 4.30
C ALA A 94 -0.62 1.79 4.06
N LEU A 95 0.01 0.84 4.78
CA LEU A 95 -0.28 -0.59 4.63
C LEU A 95 -1.72 -0.95 4.99
N GLY A 96 -2.30 -0.30 6.01
CA GLY A 96 -3.67 -0.58 6.43
C GLY A 96 -4.71 -0.20 5.38
N GLU A 97 -4.49 0.91 4.67
CA GLU A 97 -5.39 1.35 3.60
C GLU A 97 -5.21 0.51 2.34
N GLN A 98 -3.97 0.16 1.97
CA GLN A 98 -3.79 -0.75 0.85
C GLN A 98 -4.39 -2.14 1.17
N PHE A 99 -4.30 -2.63 2.40
CA PHE A 99 -4.92 -3.90 2.75
C PHE A 99 -6.43 -3.89 2.49
N LYS A 100 -7.12 -2.80 2.87
CA LYS A 100 -8.55 -2.63 2.61
C LYS A 100 -8.85 -2.53 1.12
N GLU A 101 -8.05 -1.78 0.38
CA GLU A 101 -8.21 -1.61 -1.06
C GLU A 101 -7.99 -2.92 -1.81
N SER A 102 -6.92 -3.65 -1.48
CA SER A 102 -6.58 -4.97 -1.98
C SER A 102 -7.71 -5.97 -1.79
N THR A 103 -8.24 -6.02 -0.55
CA THR A 103 -9.39 -6.86 -0.20
C THR A 103 -10.60 -6.58 -1.08
N ARG A 104 -10.86 -5.30 -1.37
CA ARG A 104 -11.99 -4.89 -2.20
C ARG A 104 -11.75 -5.23 -3.67
N ARG A 105 -10.56 -4.94 -4.20
CA ARG A 105 -10.21 -5.13 -5.61
C ARG A 105 -10.19 -6.59 -6.03
N LEU A 106 -9.60 -7.44 -5.20
CA LEU A 106 -9.49 -8.87 -5.48
C LEU A 106 -10.75 -9.65 -5.08
N GLY A 107 -11.74 -9.00 -4.45
CA GLY A 107 -12.93 -9.68 -3.93
C GLY A 107 -12.61 -10.72 -2.84
N THR A 108 -11.47 -10.57 -2.18
CA THR A 108 -10.95 -11.53 -1.20
C THR A 108 -11.52 -11.31 0.19
N THR A 109 -11.34 -12.29 1.06
CA THR A 109 -11.47 -12.09 2.50
C THR A 109 -10.23 -11.39 3.07
N LYS A 110 -10.36 -10.78 4.25
CA LYS A 110 -9.20 -10.24 4.98
C LYS A 110 -8.10 -11.28 5.20
N VAL A 111 -8.48 -12.53 5.47
CA VAL A 111 -7.53 -13.63 5.67
C VAL A 111 -6.74 -13.90 4.39
N GLN A 112 -7.43 -13.99 3.27
CA GLN A 112 -6.81 -14.13 1.94
C GLN A 112 -5.87 -12.97 1.60
N THR A 113 -6.32 -11.73 1.80
CA THR A 113 -5.48 -10.55 1.57
C THR A 113 -4.22 -10.56 2.44
N SER A 114 -4.34 -11.00 3.70
CA SER A 114 -3.17 -11.09 4.60
C SER A 114 -2.14 -12.11 4.13
N ARG A 115 -2.57 -13.19 3.47
CA ARG A 115 -1.70 -14.22 2.88
C ARG A 115 -0.98 -13.68 1.64
N ILE A 116 -1.71 -13.00 0.76
CA ILE A 116 -1.15 -12.32 -0.42
C ILE A 116 -0.10 -11.30 0.03
N MET A 117 -0.47 -10.43 0.98
CA MET A 117 0.42 -9.41 1.52
C MET A 117 1.65 -10.00 2.22
N GLY A 118 1.46 -11.06 3.02
CA GLY A 118 2.56 -11.73 3.70
C GLY A 118 3.56 -12.39 2.73
N ALA A 119 3.06 -13.08 1.70
CA ALA A 119 3.89 -13.69 0.68
C ALA A 119 4.65 -12.64 -0.14
N ALA A 120 3.99 -11.54 -0.51
CA ALA A 120 4.63 -10.44 -1.20
C ALA A 120 5.72 -9.81 -0.32
N HIS A 121 5.42 -9.49 0.94
CA HIS A 121 6.37 -8.86 1.86
C HIS A 121 7.66 -9.69 2.08
N ALA A 122 7.55 -11.03 2.08
CA ALA A 122 8.71 -11.91 2.16
C ALA A 122 9.65 -11.78 0.95
N LEU A 123 9.11 -11.41 -0.21
CA LEU A 123 9.82 -11.33 -1.50
C LEU A 123 10.20 -9.90 -1.88
N CYS A 124 9.50 -8.89 -1.37
CA CYS A 124 9.72 -7.46 -1.64
C CYS A 124 10.96 -6.85 -0.91
N ARG A 125 11.93 -7.65 -0.44
CA ARG A 125 13.10 -7.10 0.26
C ARG A 125 14.05 -6.42 -0.75
N ASP A 126 14.51 -5.20 -0.43
CA ASP A 126 15.46 -4.44 -1.25
C ASP A 126 16.70 -5.30 -1.57
N LYS A 127 16.84 -5.70 -2.84
CA LYS A 127 18.01 -6.29 -3.55
C LYS A 127 18.29 -7.81 -3.43
N ASP A 128 17.79 -8.53 -4.43
CA ASP A 128 18.52 -9.18 -5.55
C ASP A 128 19.66 -10.21 -5.36
N ASP A 129 20.41 -10.36 -4.25
CA ASP A 129 21.71 -11.08 -4.39
C ASP A 129 21.84 -12.52 -3.83
N GLN A 130 20.77 -13.22 -3.39
CA GLN A 130 21.00 -14.52 -2.71
C GLN A 130 20.03 -15.69 -2.94
N LEU A 131 18.99 -15.58 -3.78
CA LEU A 131 18.05 -16.70 -3.94
C LEU A 131 18.13 -17.49 -5.26
N PHE A 132 18.78 -16.96 -6.29
CA PHE A 132 18.76 -17.58 -7.64
C PHE A 132 20.14 -17.84 -8.27
N ASP A 133 21.25 -17.53 -7.60
CA ASP A 133 22.60 -17.97 -8.01
C ASP A 133 22.94 -19.31 -7.33
N ARG A 134 22.58 -20.44 -7.95
CA ARG A 134 23.18 -21.74 -7.64
C ARG A 134 23.17 -22.70 -8.83
#